data_AF-A0A5E8GXN3-F1
#
_entry.id   AF-A0A5E8GXN3-F1
#
_cell.length_a   1.000
_cell.length_b   1.000
_cell.length_c   1.000
_cell.angle_alpha   90.00
_cell.angle_beta   90.00
_cell.angle_gamma   90.00
#
_symmetry.space_group_name_H-M   'P 1'
#
loop_
_entity.id
_entity.type
_entity.pdbx_description
1 polymer ?
#
loop_
_entity_poly.entity_id
_entity_poly.type
_entity_poly.pdbx_seq_one_letter_code
_entity_poly.pdbx_strand_id
1 'polypeptide(L)'
;MTKGATIKRLPVALAGLAMMAASAATAETVAPDSVPIEDMELKVSLTGAPGDATTGRETFADRKKGNCLACHANEDLKDQLFHGEVGPELNGVADRWSEEQLRAIVVNSKAVFGDQSIMPGFYTMNVGVNVAEKHQGQTILSAQDVEDVVAYLMTLKEN
;
A
#
# COMPACT_ATOMS: atom_id res chain seq x y z
N MET A 1 36.10 -76.33 2.18
CA MET A 1 35.10 -76.16 1.09
C MET A 1 34.17 -75.03 1.51
N THR A 2 33.96 -74.10 0.58
CA THR A 2 33.33 -72.77 0.69
C THR A 2 31.91 -72.73 1.25
N LYS A 3 31.56 -71.58 1.85
CA LYS A 3 30.26 -70.84 1.90
C LYS A 3 29.99 -70.41 3.34
N GLY A 4 29.69 -69.17 3.71
CA GLY A 4 29.40 -67.91 3.01
C GLY A 4 28.76 -67.02 4.08
N ALA A 5 29.35 -65.85 4.36
CA ALA A 5 28.86 -64.96 5.42
C ALA A 5 27.59 -64.24 4.96
N THR A 6 26.50 -64.36 5.71
CA THR A 6 25.29 -63.57 5.49
C THR A 6 25.10 -62.61 6.66
N ILE A 7 25.40 -61.34 6.38
CA ILE A 7 25.17 -60.18 7.23
C ILE A 7 23.71 -59.76 7.08
N LYS A 8 22.97 -59.59 8.18
CA LYS A 8 21.86 -58.63 8.23
C LYS A 8 22.14 -57.64 9.35
N ARG A 9 22.67 -56.48 8.93
CA ARG A 9 22.93 -55.29 9.73
C ARG A 9 21.59 -54.65 10.11
N LEU A 10 21.45 -54.35 11.39
CA LEU A 10 20.48 -53.42 11.96
C LEU A 10 20.87 -51.99 11.55
N PRO A 11 19.96 -51.13 11.03
CA PRO A 11 20.20 -49.70 10.98
C PRO A 11 19.36 -48.98 12.04
N VAL A 12 20.06 -48.45 13.04
CA VAL A 12 19.68 -47.23 13.75
C VAL A 12 19.77 -46.08 12.74
N ALA A 13 18.73 -45.26 12.60
CA ALA A 13 18.84 -43.91 12.01
C ALA A 13 17.76 -42.99 12.59
N LEU A 14 18.20 -42.19 13.57
CA LEU A 14 17.59 -40.97 14.06
C LEU A 14 18.12 -39.78 13.23
N ALA A 15 17.35 -38.69 13.17
CA ALA A 15 17.68 -37.33 12.66
C ALA A 15 17.28 -37.04 11.20
N GLY A 16 16.70 -35.88 10.86
CA GLY A 16 16.33 -34.71 11.65
C GLY A 16 15.44 -33.79 10.79
N LEU A 17 14.39 -33.23 11.40
CA LEU A 17 13.52 -32.26 10.75
C LEU A 17 14.16 -30.87 10.93
N ALA A 18 14.86 -30.39 9.90
CA ALA A 18 15.39 -29.03 9.89
C ALA A 18 14.22 -28.04 9.70
N MET A 19 13.83 -27.35 10.76
CA MET A 19 12.99 -26.16 10.66
C MET A 19 13.82 -25.04 10.05
N MET A 20 13.59 -24.72 8.77
CA MET A 20 14.05 -23.46 8.19
C MET A 20 13.20 -22.34 8.80
N ALA A 21 13.75 -21.63 9.79
CA ALA A 21 13.21 -20.36 10.22
C ALA A 21 13.46 -19.34 9.09
N ALA A 22 12.41 -18.99 8.35
CA ALA A 22 12.45 -17.87 7.43
C ALA A 22 12.54 -16.58 8.25
N SER A 23 13.70 -15.94 8.25
CA SER A 23 13.83 -14.58 8.76
C SER A 23 13.08 -13.65 7.81
N ALA A 24 11.92 -13.15 8.25
CA ALA A 24 11.28 -12.02 7.60
C ALA A 24 12.19 -10.79 7.80
N ALA A 25 12.82 -10.33 6.72
CA ALA A 25 13.47 -9.04 6.73
C ALA A 25 12.37 -7.97 6.86
N THR A 26 12.34 -7.27 7.98
CA THR A 26 11.48 -6.09 8.13
C THR A 26 12.07 -4.98 7.26
N ALA A 27 11.44 -4.69 6.13
CA ALA A 27 11.74 -3.46 5.40
C ALA A 27 11.42 -2.28 6.33
N GLU A 28 12.37 -1.35 6.51
CA GLU A 28 12.10 -0.13 7.25
C GLU A 28 11.06 0.71 6.49
N THR A 29 10.11 1.28 7.21
CA THR A 29 9.11 2.18 6.63
C THR A 29 9.79 3.40 6.05
N VAL A 30 9.54 3.70 4.78
CA VAL A 30 10.11 4.88 4.11
C VAL A 30 9.55 6.14 4.77
N ALA A 31 10.41 7.03 5.27
CA ALA A 31 9.97 8.26 5.91
C ALA A 31 9.27 9.21 4.90
N PRO A 32 8.24 9.97 5.30
CA PRO A 32 7.47 10.83 4.40
C PRO A 32 8.30 11.84 3.60
N ASP A 33 9.39 12.36 4.18
CA ASP A 33 10.26 13.36 3.55
C ASP A 33 11.39 12.74 2.72
N SER A 34 11.41 11.41 2.62
CA SER A 34 12.43 10.64 1.90
C SER A 34 11.82 9.74 0.83
N VAL A 35 10.55 9.95 0.47
CA VAL A 35 9.87 9.14 -0.55
C VAL A 35 10.39 9.54 -1.95
N PRO A 36 11.03 8.60 -2.70
CA PRO A 36 11.62 8.90 -3.99
C PRO A 36 10.57 8.79 -5.10
N ILE A 37 9.82 9.87 -5.33
CA ILE A 37 8.92 9.96 -6.49
C ILE A 37 9.76 10.38 -7.71
N GLU A 38 9.85 9.51 -8.70
CA GLU A 38 10.61 9.70 -9.93
C GLU A 38 9.73 9.40 -11.13
N ASP A 39 9.74 10.25 -12.17
CA ASP A 39 8.90 10.07 -13.36
C ASP A 39 7.41 9.82 -13.06
N MET A 40 6.88 10.50 -12.03
CA MET A 40 5.51 10.35 -11.51
C MET A 40 5.20 8.98 -10.88
N GLU A 41 6.22 8.20 -10.55
CA GLU A 41 6.11 6.85 -9.99
C GLU A 41 6.76 6.75 -8.63
N LEU A 42 6.19 5.88 -7.79
CA LEU A 42 6.83 5.38 -6.59
C LEU A 42 6.91 3.85 -6.67
N LYS A 43 8.09 3.38 -7.10
CA LYS A 43 8.36 1.96 -7.40
C LYS A 43 8.55 1.09 -6.17
N VAL A 44 8.85 1.70 -5.03
CA VAL A 44 9.07 0.98 -3.78
C VAL A 44 7.82 1.09 -2.91
N SER A 45 7.40 -0.02 -2.31
CA SER A 45 6.39 0.00 -1.25
C SER A 45 6.92 0.81 -0.06
N LEU A 46 6.04 1.57 0.58
CA LEU A 46 6.38 2.37 1.76
C LEU A 46 6.67 1.51 2.99
N THR A 47 6.15 0.29 3.05
CA THR A 47 6.28 -0.61 4.22
C THR A 47 6.94 -1.94 3.88
N GLY A 48 7.00 -2.31 2.59
CA GLY A 48 7.40 -3.64 2.14
C GLY A 48 6.37 -4.74 2.42
N ALA A 49 5.26 -4.41 3.09
CA ALA A 49 4.11 -5.30 3.27
C ALA A 49 3.09 -5.07 2.14
N PRO A 50 2.36 -6.12 1.71
CA PRO A 50 1.26 -5.95 0.76
C PRO A 50 0.14 -5.12 1.39
N GLY A 51 -0.56 -4.34 0.56
CA GLY A 51 -1.77 -3.63 0.98
C GLY A 51 -2.99 -4.55 1.07
N ASP A 52 -3.92 -4.22 1.97
CA ASP A 52 -5.24 -4.86 2.09
C ASP A 52 -6.33 -3.98 1.46
N ALA A 53 -6.88 -4.41 0.33
CA ALA A 53 -7.91 -3.69 -0.40
C ALA A 53 -9.20 -3.46 0.41
N THR A 54 -9.54 -4.34 1.36
CA THR A 54 -10.73 -4.15 2.22
C THR A 54 -10.50 -2.98 3.16
N THR A 55 -9.35 -2.98 3.84
CA THR A 55 -8.93 -1.88 4.72
C THR A 55 -8.73 -0.57 3.95
N GLY A 56 -8.24 -0.69 2.71
CA GLY A 56 -8.11 0.41 1.77
C GLY A 56 -9.44 1.06 1.42
N ARG A 57 -10.45 0.25 1.10
CA ARG A 57 -11.81 0.70 0.81
C ARG A 57 -12.42 1.46 1.99
N GLU A 58 -12.23 0.94 3.20
CA GLU A 58 -12.68 1.61 4.43
C GLU A 58 -11.95 2.94 4.65
N THR A 59 -10.62 2.94 4.52
CA THR A 59 -9.77 4.13 4.69
C THR A 59 -10.07 5.21 3.65
N PHE A 60 -10.35 4.81 2.41
CA PHE A 60 -10.76 5.69 1.32
C PHE A 60 -12.07 6.43 1.65
N ALA A 61 -13.05 5.73 2.24
CA ALA A 61 -14.35 6.30 2.59
C ALA A 61 -14.37 7.03 3.95
N ASP A 62 -13.43 6.75 4.86
CA ASP A 62 -13.42 7.33 6.20
C ASP A 62 -13.10 8.84 6.18
N ARG A 63 -14.05 9.63 6.69
CA ARG A 63 -13.98 11.10 6.78
C ARG A 63 -12.86 11.65 7.66
N LYS A 64 -12.30 10.84 8.55
CA LYS A 64 -11.17 11.19 9.43
C LYS A 64 -9.84 10.66 8.90
N LYS A 65 -9.84 9.85 7.85
CA LYS A 65 -8.65 9.35 7.15
C LYS A 65 -8.58 9.91 5.72
N GLY A 66 -8.84 9.09 4.70
CA GLY A 66 -8.69 9.46 3.30
C GLY A 66 -9.74 10.45 2.83
N ASN A 67 -10.98 10.33 3.31
CA ASN A 67 -12.12 11.18 2.94
C ASN A 67 -12.24 11.40 1.42
N CYS A 68 -11.86 10.40 0.62
CA CYS A 68 -11.66 10.53 -0.82
C CYS A 68 -12.99 10.81 -1.54
N LEU A 69 -14.09 10.26 -1.00
CA LEU A 69 -15.45 10.51 -1.47
C LEU A 69 -15.89 11.97 -1.38
N ALA A 70 -15.22 12.81 -0.58
CA ALA A 70 -15.51 14.24 -0.57
C ALA A 70 -15.16 14.94 -1.89
N CYS A 71 -14.29 14.34 -2.71
CA CYS A 71 -13.86 14.90 -3.99
C CYS A 71 -14.12 13.98 -5.18
N HIS A 72 -14.14 12.67 -4.98
CA HIS A 72 -14.23 11.68 -6.06
C HIS A 72 -15.46 10.80 -5.92
N ALA A 73 -16.06 10.45 -7.04
CA ALA A 73 -17.07 9.40 -7.12
C ALA A 73 -16.47 8.06 -7.59
N ASN A 74 -17.08 6.95 -7.16
CA ASN A 74 -16.91 5.63 -7.77
C ASN A 74 -18.20 4.80 -7.57
N GLU A 75 -18.39 3.76 -8.40
CA GLU A 75 -19.58 2.91 -8.39
C GLU A 75 -19.53 1.83 -7.29
N ASP A 76 -18.34 1.42 -6.87
CA ASP A 76 -18.14 0.41 -5.83
C ASP A 76 -18.66 0.87 -4.46
N LEU A 77 -18.61 2.18 -4.19
CA LEU A 77 -19.12 2.83 -2.98
C LEU A 77 -20.41 3.61 -3.22
N LYS A 78 -21.20 3.30 -4.26
CA LYS A 78 -22.46 4.01 -4.56
C LYS A 78 -23.52 3.97 -3.47
N ASP A 79 -23.37 3.08 -2.49
CA ASP A 79 -24.19 3.02 -1.29
C ASP A 79 -23.85 4.13 -0.27
N GLN A 80 -22.66 4.74 -0.38
CA GLN A 80 -22.28 5.95 0.32
C GLN A 80 -22.92 7.17 -0.35
N LEU A 81 -23.42 8.10 0.47
CA LEU A 81 -24.14 9.27 -0.03
C LEU A 81 -23.18 10.44 -0.26
N PHE A 82 -23.56 11.34 -1.19
CA PHE A 82 -22.95 12.65 -1.42
C PHE A 82 -21.47 12.60 -1.83
N HIS A 83 -21.16 11.81 -2.87
CA HIS A 83 -19.84 11.87 -3.51
C HIS A 83 -19.61 13.26 -4.12
N GLY A 84 -18.38 13.75 -3.97
CA GLY A 84 -17.94 14.99 -4.61
C GLY A 84 -17.62 14.79 -6.09
N GLU A 85 -17.64 15.90 -6.83
CA GLU A 85 -17.32 15.99 -8.27
C GLU A 85 -16.13 16.93 -8.52
N VAL A 86 -15.31 17.13 -7.50
CA VAL A 86 -14.17 18.06 -7.54
C VAL A 86 -12.99 17.42 -8.30
N GLY A 87 -12.72 16.16 -8.00
CA GLY A 87 -11.78 15.32 -8.74
C GLY A 87 -12.53 14.44 -9.75
N PRO A 88 -11.81 13.84 -10.70
CA PRO A 88 -12.40 12.91 -11.66
C PRO A 88 -12.95 11.67 -10.98
N GLU A 89 -13.93 11.04 -11.61
CA GLU A 89 -14.45 9.72 -11.19
C GLU A 89 -13.34 8.66 -11.22
N LEU A 90 -13.31 7.79 -10.21
CA LEU A 90 -12.26 6.78 -10.02
C LEU A 90 -12.62 5.40 -10.54
N ASN A 91 -13.78 5.24 -11.16
CA ASN A 91 -14.08 4.02 -11.92
C ASN A 91 -13.05 3.85 -13.05
N GLY A 92 -12.50 2.64 -13.21
CA GLY A 92 -11.45 2.35 -14.19
C GLY A 92 -10.08 2.97 -13.90
N VAL A 93 -9.84 3.49 -12.69
CA VAL A 93 -8.56 4.16 -12.39
C VAL A 93 -7.37 3.21 -12.51
N ALA A 94 -7.55 1.93 -12.20
CA ALA A 94 -6.53 0.89 -12.32
C ALA A 94 -6.19 0.50 -13.76
N ASP A 95 -7.01 0.91 -14.73
CA ASP A 95 -6.71 0.75 -16.16
C ASP A 95 -5.96 1.96 -16.72
N ARG A 96 -6.11 3.13 -16.07
CA ARG A 96 -5.47 4.39 -16.47
C ARG A 96 -4.09 4.60 -15.85
N TRP A 97 -3.87 4.07 -14.65
CA TRP A 97 -2.66 4.28 -13.87
C TRP A 97 -2.10 2.96 -13.37
N SER A 98 -0.78 2.84 -13.40
CA SER A 98 -0.07 1.74 -12.74
C SER A 98 -0.14 1.88 -11.22
N GLU A 99 0.16 0.79 -10.51
CA GLU A 99 0.20 0.76 -9.05
C GLU A 99 1.22 1.78 -8.50
N GLU A 100 2.39 1.88 -9.13
CA GLU A 100 3.47 2.79 -8.77
C GLU A 100 3.06 4.26 -8.94
N GLN A 101 2.32 4.57 -10.00
CA GLN A 101 1.77 5.91 -10.23
C GLN A 101 0.67 6.25 -9.23
N LEU A 102 -0.24 5.31 -8.95
CA LEU A 102 -1.28 5.51 -7.93
C LEU A 102 -0.67 5.74 -6.55
N ARG A 103 0.38 4.98 -6.21
CA ARG A 103 1.12 5.18 -4.96
C ARG A 103 1.73 6.58 -4.90
N ALA A 104 2.39 7.05 -5.96
CA ALA A 104 2.92 8.40 -6.01
C ALA A 104 1.83 9.48 -5.86
N ILE A 105 0.69 9.30 -6.53
CA ILE A 105 -0.46 10.22 -6.45
C ILE A 105 -1.01 10.30 -5.03
N VAL A 106 -1.21 9.16 -4.35
CA VAL A 106 -1.74 9.15 -2.97
C VAL A 106 -0.72 9.73 -1.99
N VAL A 107 0.56 9.38 -2.12
CA VAL A 107 1.64 9.93 -1.26
C VAL A 107 1.69 11.45 -1.38
N ASN A 108 1.87 11.96 -2.60
CA ASN A 108 2.01 13.38 -2.86
C ASN A 108 1.54 13.74 -4.27
N SER A 109 0.24 13.95 -4.41
CA SER A 109 -0.39 14.36 -5.66
C SER A 109 0.17 15.67 -6.25
N LYS A 110 0.74 16.57 -5.43
CA LYS A 110 1.38 17.80 -5.92
C LYS A 110 2.74 17.54 -6.57
N ALA A 111 3.46 16.51 -6.14
CA ALA A 111 4.68 16.08 -6.82
C ALA A 111 4.37 15.49 -8.22
N VAL A 112 3.18 14.92 -8.41
CA VAL A 112 2.76 14.32 -9.68
C VAL A 112 2.07 15.33 -10.61
N PHE A 113 1.11 16.11 -10.09
CA PHE A 113 0.27 17.00 -10.89
C PHE A 113 0.64 18.49 -10.77
N GLY A 114 1.61 18.83 -9.92
CA GLY A 114 2.01 20.20 -9.61
C GLY A 114 1.17 20.88 -8.52
N ASP A 115 1.61 22.07 -8.12
CA ASP A 115 1.04 22.81 -6.98
C ASP A 115 -0.42 23.28 -7.17
N GLN A 116 -0.91 23.26 -8.42
CA GLN A 116 -2.31 23.60 -8.72
C GLN A 116 -3.28 22.47 -8.31
N SER A 117 -2.77 21.26 -8.06
CA SER A 117 -3.60 20.17 -7.54
C SER A 117 -4.07 20.48 -6.13
N ILE A 118 -5.39 20.53 -5.97
CA ILE A 118 -6.03 20.68 -4.66
C ILE A 118 -6.13 19.36 -3.90
N MET A 119 -5.93 18.21 -4.56
CA MET A 119 -5.79 16.93 -3.87
C MET A 119 -4.65 17.06 -2.85
N PRO A 120 -4.85 16.64 -1.59
CA PRO A 120 -3.77 16.67 -0.61
C PRO A 120 -2.73 15.60 -0.92
N GLY A 121 -1.51 15.77 -0.41
CA GLY A 121 -0.58 14.65 -0.25
C GLY A 121 -0.92 13.95 1.06
N PHE A 122 -1.16 12.65 1.03
CA PHE A 122 -1.60 11.91 2.22
C PHE A 122 -0.43 11.39 3.07
N TYR A 123 0.77 11.28 2.47
CA TYR A 123 1.98 10.80 3.14
C TYR A 123 3.19 11.69 2.81
N THR A 124 3.17 12.93 3.29
CA THR A 124 4.24 13.92 3.15
C THR A 124 4.19 14.90 4.31
N MET A 125 5.32 15.50 4.71
CA MET A 125 5.31 16.63 5.67
C MET A 125 5.10 17.99 4.99
N ASN A 126 4.96 18.05 3.67
CA ASN A 126 4.60 19.27 2.96
C ASN A 126 3.08 19.54 3.04
N VAL A 127 2.60 19.83 4.25
CA VAL A 127 1.17 19.95 4.61
C VAL A 127 0.67 21.40 4.68
N GLY A 128 1.41 22.35 4.09
CA GLY A 128 1.04 23.76 4.03
C GLY A 128 1.46 24.59 5.25
N VAL A 129 0.83 25.76 5.42
CA VAL A 129 1.15 26.73 6.48
C VAL A 129 0.07 26.73 7.57
N ASN A 130 0.48 26.90 8.82
CA ASN A 130 -0.41 26.94 10.01
C ASN A 130 -1.17 25.64 10.29
N VAL A 131 -0.46 24.51 10.27
CA VAL A 131 -1.00 23.21 10.71
C VAL A 131 -1.47 23.31 12.15
N ALA A 132 -2.70 22.86 12.40
CA ALA A 132 -3.26 22.81 13.74
C ALA A 132 -2.33 22.04 14.68
N GLU A 133 -2.13 22.54 15.91
CA GLU A 133 -1.13 22.04 16.87
C GLU A 133 -1.17 20.52 17.05
N LYS A 134 -2.38 19.94 17.18
CA LYS A 134 -2.58 18.49 17.33
C LYS A 134 -2.14 17.62 16.14
N HIS A 135 -1.87 18.22 14.97
CA HIS A 135 -1.52 17.52 13.72
C HIS A 135 -0.10 17.85 13.24
N GLN A 136 0.66 18.65 13.99
CA GLN A 136 2.03 18.96 13.62
C GLN A 136 2.90 17.69 13.67
N GLY A 137 3.78 17.54 12.68
CA GLY A 137 4.70 16.39 12.56
C GLY A 137 4.03 15.06 12.18
N GLN A 138 2.78 15.09 11.75
CA GLN A 138 2.02 13.91 11.35
C GLN A 138 1.59 14.00 9.89
N THR A 139 1.60 12.86 9.21
CA THR A 139 0.96 12.70 7.91
C THR A 139 -0.54 12.45 8.08
N ILE A 140 -1.31 12.60 6.99
CA ILE A 140 -2.77 12.35 7.02
C ILE A 140 -3.05 10.84 7.14
N LEU A 141 -2.34 10.04 6.35
CA LEU A 141 -2.39 8.58 6.39
C LEU A 141 -1.07 8.02 6.93
N SER A 142 -1.09 6.82 7.50
CA SER A 142 0.14 6.07 7.74
C SER A 142 0.68 5.49 6.43
N ALA A 143 1.93 5.00 6.45
CA ALA A 143 2.51 4.32 5.29
C ALA A 143 1.66 3.10 4.85
N GLN A 144 1.16 2.32 5.81
CA GLN A 144 0.34 1.15 5.49
C GLN A 144 -1.05 1.54 5.00
N ASP A 145 -1.68 2.58 5.56
CA ASP A 145 -2.96 3.09 5.05
C ASP A 145 -2.85 3.49 3.56
N VAL A 146 -1.69 4.04 3.13
CA VAL A 146 -1.46 4.33 1.71
C VAL A 146 -1.40 3.06 0.87
N GLU A 147 -0.63 2.05 1.29
CA GLU A 147 -0.55 0.78 0.54
C GLU A 147 -1.92 0.09 0.45
N ASP A 148 -2.71 0.15 1.53
CA ASP A 148 -4.07 -0.40 1.57
C ASP A 148 -4.99 0.36 0.59
N VAL A 149 -4.96 1.70 0.58
CA VAL A 149 -5.73 2.53 -0.37
C VAL A 149 -5.31 2.24 -1.81
N VAL A 150 -4.00 2.12 -2.09
CA VAL A 150 -3.52 1.76 -3.43
C VAL A 150 -4.03 0.37 -3.83
N ALA A 151 -3.98 -0.61 -2.92
CA ALA A 151 -4.53 -1.94 -3.18
C ALA A 151 -6.03 -1.90 -3.51
N TYR A 152 -6.81 -1.05 -2.85
CA TYR A 152 -8.21 -0.81 -3.19
C TYR A 152 -8.38 -0.14 -4.56
N LEU A 153 -7.63 0.92 -4.85
CA LEU A 153 -7.71 1.60 -6.14
C LEU A 153 -7.39 0.64 -7.30
N MET A 154 -6.46 -0.29 -7.09
CA MET A 154 -6.12 -1.34 -8.07
C MET A 154 -7.27 -2.32 -8.37
N THR A 155 -8.31 -2.38 -7.52
CA THR A 155 -9.53 -3.17 -7.80
C THR A 155 -10.55 -2.43 -8.66
N LEU A 156 -10.43 -1.11 -8.79
CA LEU A 156 -11.38 -0.26 -9.53
C LEU A 156 -11.04 -0.23 -11.02
N LYS A 157 -11.43 -1.29 -11.73
CA LYS A 157 -11.28 -1.44 -13.19
C LYS A 157 -12.59 -1.14 -13.92
N GLU A 158 -12.50 -0.84 -15.21
CA GLU A 158 -13.64 -0.80 -16.12
C GLU A 158 -14.23 -2.21 -16.22
N ASN A 159 -15.57 -2.29 -16.16
CA ASN A 159 -16.32 -3.54 -16.32
C ASN A 159 -16.79 -3.71 -17.75
#